data_AF-A0A0S8HQK7-F1
#
_entry.id   AF-A0A0S8HQK7-F1
#
_cell.length_a   1.000
_cell.length_b   1.000
_cell.length_c   1.000
_cell.angle_alpha   90.00
_cell.angle_beta   90.00
_cell.angle_gamma   90.00
#
_symmetry.space_group_name_H-M   'P 1'
#
loop_
_entity.id
_entity.type
_entity.pdbx_description
1 polymer ?
#
loop_
_entity_poly.entity_id
_entity_poly.type
_entity_poly.pdbx_seq_one_letter_code
_entity_poly.pdbx_strand_id
1 'polypeptide(L)'
;MDGISAYKDRSISTQTPGKLIVMLYEGAIKFLYRTIEAMETGNHEAKAKDLERAVAIVDELNANLDMEAGGEVAQNLRRLYNFMTTHLTQATMRNDPQMVRDVIACLKDLNEGWKAITS
;
A
#
# COMPACT_ATOMS: atom_id res chain seq x y z
N MET A 1 19.12 -14.24 -8.82
CA MET A 1 18.60 -13.59 -10.03
C MET A 1 17.56 -12.62 -9.54
N ASP A 2 17.96 -11.36 -9.46
CA ASP A 2 17.36 -10.37 -8.57
C ASP A 2 16.11 -9.75 -9.18
N GLY A 3 14.94 -10.12 -8.65
CA GLY A 3 13.63 -9.55 -9.00
C GLY A 3 13.41 -8.12 -8.49
N ILE A 4 14.47 -7.34 -8.27
CA ILE A 4 14.38 -6.00 -7.66
C ILE A 4 14.61 -4.89 -8.69
N SER A 5 15.01 -5.22 -9.92
CA SER A 5 15.30 -4.20 -10.95
C SER A 5 14.07 -3.57 -11.60
N ALA A 6 12.89 -3.74 -10.99
CA ALA A 6 11.59 -3.40 -11.57
C ALA A 6 11.24 -1.90 -11.60
N TYR A 7 12.09 -1.04 -11.05
CA TYR A 7 11.88 0.40 -10.97
C TYR A 7 13.16 1.15 -11.28
N LYS A 8 13.56 1.15 -12.55
CA LYS A 8 14.63 2.00 -13.08
C LYS A 8 14.32 2.38 -14.52
N ASP A 9 13.47 3.37 -14.75
CA ASP A 9 13.86 4.59 -15.48
C ASP A 9 12.75 5.64 -15.58
N ARG A 10 12.86 6.72 -14.78
CA ARG A 10 12.94 8.10 -15.27
C ARG A 10 12.98 9.10 -14.10
N SER A 11 14.06 9.88 -14.12
CA SER A 11 14.23 11.23 -13.53
C SER A 11 14.31 11.38 -12.00
N ILE A 12 15.52 11.82 -11.59
CA ILE A 12 15.89 12.59 -10.39
C ILE A 12 16.29 11.78 -9.15
N SER A 13 17.62 11.71 -8.93
CA SER A 13 18.30 11.35 -7.67
C SER A 13 17.72 10.18 -6.89
N THR A 14 18.27 8.98 -7.11
CA THR A 14 17.82 7.68 -6.58
C THR A 14 17.56 7.57 -5.08
N GLN A 15 18.06 8.49 -4.24
CA GLN A 15 17.73 8.50 -2.81
C GLN A 15 16.32 9.07 -2.50
N THR A 16 15.77 9.93 -3.37
CA THR A 16 14.50 10.63 -3.13
C THR A 16 13.27 9.79 -3.50
N PRO A 17 13.22 9.07 -4.64
CA PRO A 17 12.05 8.26 -5.01
C PRO A 17 11.77 7.09 -4.08
N GLY A 18 12.81 6.33 -3.68
CA GLY A 18 12.63 5.18 -2.78
C GLY A 18 12.12 5.59 -1.40
N LYS A 19 12.63 6.71 -0.86
CA LYS A 19 12.16 7.25 0.42
C LYS A 19 10.70 7.70 0.36
N LEU A 20 10.26 8.27 -0.76
CA LEU A 20 8.86 8.63 -0.97
C LEU A 20 7.96 7.39 -0.98
N ILE A 21 8.37 6.30 -1.64
CA ILE A 21 7.63 5.03 -1.62
C ILE A 21 7.48 4.52 -0.18
N VAL A 22 8.57 4.48 0.60
CA VAL A 22 8.52 4.08 2.02
C VAL A 22 7.53 4.95 2.81
N MET A 23 7.57 6.27 2.61
CA MET A 23 6.65 7.20 3.27
C MET A 23 5.18 7.00 2.85
N LEU A 24 4.91 6.63 1.59
CA LEU A 24 3.57 6.28 1.12
C LEU A 24 3.06 5.03 1.84
N TYR A 25 3.85 3.96 1.92
CA TYR A 25 3.50 2.77 2.69
C TYR A 25 3.18 3.09 4.16
N GLU A 26 4.02 3.88 4.82
CA GLU A 26 3.80 4.32 6.21
C GLU A 26 2.53 5.14 6.35
N GLY A 27 2.24 6.02 5.38
CA GLY A 27 1.00 6.80 5.30
C GLY A 27 -0.23 5.91 5.18
N ALA A 28 -0.24 4.95 4.25
CA ALA A 28 -1.34 4.01 4.06
C ALA A 28 -1.60 3.19 5.34
N ILE A 29 -0.55 2.62 5.93
CA ILE A 29 -0.64 1.86 7.19
C ILE A 29 -1.24 2.70 8.32
N LYS A 30 -0.79 3.96 8.46
CA LYS A 30 -1.31 4.90 9.46
C LYS A 30 -2.81 5.16 9.28
N PHE A 31 -3.26 5.37 8.04
CA PHE A 31 -4.68 5.56 7.75
C PHE A 31 -5.50 4.30 8.06
N LEU A 32 -5.00 3.11 7.72
CA LEU A 32 -5.69 1.86 8.05
C LEU A 32 -5.82 1.61 9.55
N TYR A 33 -4.83 1.97 10.36
CA TYR A 33 -4.97 1.93 11.82
C TYR A 33 -6.07 2.87 12.34
N ARG A 34 -6.21 4.06 11.75
CA ARG A 34 -7.31 4.99 12.09
C ARG A 34 -8.66 4.47 11.61
N THR A 35 -8.71 3.82 10.45
CA THR A 35 -9.92 3.12 9.98
C THR A 35 -10.37 2.08 11.01
N ILE A 36 -9.45 1.29 11.56
CA ILE A 36 -9.76 0.31 12.63
C ILE A 36 -10.31 1.00 13.88
N GLU A 37 -9.66 2.06 14.37
CA GLU A 37 -10.13 2.82 15.54
C GLU A 37 -11.54 3.40 15.30
N ALA A 38 -11.80 3.93 14.11
CA ALA A 38 -13.11 4.43 13.72
C ALA A 38 -14.17 3.32 13.61
N MET A 39 -13.81 2.11 13.19
CA MET A 39 -14.70 0.94 13.19
C MET A 39 -15.06 0.52 14.61
N GLU A 40 -14.07 0.47 15.51
CA GLU A 40 -14.24 0.07 16.91
C GLU A 40 -15.09 1.08 17.71
N THR A 41 -14.99 2.37 17.38
CA THR A 41 -15.77 3.45 18.01
C THR A 41 -17.11 3.74 17.33
N GLY A 42 -17.43 3.06 16.23
CA GLY A 42 -18.66 3.30 15.46
C GLY A 42 -18.67 4.62 14.67
N ASN A 43 -17.54 5.29 14.51
CA ASN A 43 -17.43 6.55 13.77
C ASN A 43 -17.35 6.30 12.25
N HIS A 44 -18.51 6.20 11.60
CA HIS A 44 -18.60 5.88 10.18
C HIS A 44 -17.98 6.93 9.25
N GLU A 45 -18.05 8.22 9.60
CA GLU A 45 -17.46 9.29 8.80
C GLU A 45 -15.93 9.23 8.81
N ALA A 46 -15.33 9.10 10.00
CA ALA A 46 -13.89 8.93 10.14
C ALA A 46 -13.41 7.64 9.43
N LYS A 47 -14.17 6.54 9.58
CA LYS A 47 -13.89 5.27 8.90
C LYS A 47 -13.78 5.48 7.39
N ALA A 48 -14.80 6.08 6.77
CA ALA A 48 -14.84 6.27 5.32
C ALA A 48 -13.69 7.17 4.85
N LYS A 49 -13.45 8.28 5.54
CA LYS A 49 -12.42 9.26 5.21
C LYS A 49 -11.00 8.68 5.26
N ASP A 50 -10.65 7.97 6.33
CA ASP A 50 -9.30 7.41 6.46
C ASP A 50 -9.12 6.19 5.54
N LEU A 51 -10.17 5.39 5.33
CA LEU A 51 -10.13 4.30 4.35
C LEU A 51 -9.87 4.82 2.93
N GLU A 52 -10.60 5.85 2.49
CA GLU A 52 -10.44 6.46 1.16
C GLU A 52 -8.99 6.92 0.94
N ARG A 53 -8.37 7.52 1.96
CA ARG A 53 -6.97 7.95 1.90
C ARG A 53 -6.00 6.78 1.81
N ALA A 54 -6.24 5.70 2.54
CA ALA A 54 -5.41 4.50 2.45
C ALA A 54 -5.50 3.88 1.05
N VAL A 55 -6.72 3.73 0.51
CA VAL A 55 -6.96 3.18 -0.83
C VAL A 55 -6.33 4.05 -1.91
N ALA A 56 -6.47 5.38 -1.82
CA ALA A 56 -5.86 6.30 -2.77
C ALA A 56 -4.32 6.15 -2.83
N ILE A 57 -3.66 5.93 -1.69
CA ILE A 57 -2.21 5.68 -1.67
C ILE A 57 -1.87 4.34 -2.32
N VAL A 58 -2.63 3.28 -2.03
CA VAL A 58 -2.41 1.96 -2.65
C VAL A 58 -2.62 2.03 -4.16
N ASP A 59 -3.65 2.75 -4.62
CA ASP A 59 -3.91 2.98 -6.04
C ASP A 59 -2.81 3.80 -6.71
N GLU A 60 -2.23 4.79 -6.03
CA GLU A 60 -1.10 5.57 -6.55
C GLU A 60 0.16 4.70 -6.67
N LEU A 61 0.49 3.92 -5.64
CA LEU A 61 1.60 2.95 -5.68
C LEU A 61 1.41 1.95 -6.84
N ASN A 62 0.18 1.54 -7.07
CA ASN A 62 -0.20 0.66 -8.14
C ASN A 62 -0.04 1.35 -9.50
N ALA A 63 -0.58 2.56 -9.68
CA ALA A 63 -0.52 3.32 -10.93
C ALA A 63 0.92 3.63 -11.38
N ASN A 64 1.82 3.86 -10.42
CA ASN A 64 3.23 4.14 -10.69
C ASN A 64 4.07 2.88 -10.95
N LEU A 65 3.46 1.68 -11.01
CA LEU A 65 4.22 0.47 -11.31
C LEU A 65 4.78 0.50 -12.75
N ASP A 66 6.10 0.34 -12.92
CA ASP A 66 6.74 0.20 -14.22
C ASP A 66 6.54 -1.24 -14.71
N MET A 67 5.53 -1.40 -15.55
CA MET A 67 5.12 -2.71 -16.06
C MET A 67 6.09 -3.27 -17.11
N GLU A 68 6.92 -2.42 -17.73
CA GLU A 68 7.87 -2.81 -18.77
C GLU A 68 9.19 -3.27 -18.15
N ALA A 69 9.84 -2.41 -17.36
CA ALA A 69 11.08 -2.76 -16.67
C ALA A 69 10.83 -3.74 -15.52
N GLY A 70 9.64 -3.71 -14.91
CA GLY A 70 9.31 -4.53 -13.76
C GLY A 70 8.83 -5.93 -14.02
N GLY A 71 8.46 -6.27 -15.25
CA GLY A 71 8.12 -7.63 -15.65
C GLY A 71 7.21 -8.35 -14.65
N GLU A 72 7.60 -9.56 -14.25
CA GLU A 72 6.83 -10.40 -13.33
C GLU A 72 6.63 -9.75 -11.94
N VAL A 73 7.61 -9.00 -11.43
CA VAL A 73 7.54 -8.40 -10.09
C VAL A 73 6.48 -7.30 -10.05
N ALA A 74 6.47 -6.41 -11.05
CA ALA A 74 5.43 -5.39 -11.17
C ALA A 74 4.04 -6.02 -11.35
N GLN A 75 3.93 -7.11 -12.11
CA GLN A 75 2.66 -7.85 -12.24
C GLN A 75 2.21 -8.47 -10.92
N ASN A 76 3.11 -9.02 -10.12
CA ASN A 76 2.80 -9.60 -8.81
C ASN A 76 2.34 -8.51 -7.83
N LEU A 77 3.04 -7.37 -7.79
CA LEU A 77 2.66 -6.22 -6.98
C LEU A 77 1.28 -5.68 -7.38
N ARG A 78 1.02 -5.52 -8.68
CA ARG A 78 -0.30 -5.10 -9.22
C ARG A 78 -1.42 -6.00 -8.71
N ARG A 79 -1.24 -7.33 -8.78
CA ARG A 79 -2.24 -8.29 -8.29
C ARG A 79 -2.45 -8.15 -6.79
N LEU A 80 -1.37 -7.97 -6.04
CA LEU A 80 -1.43 -7.85 -4.59
C LEU A 80 -2.12 -6.54 -4.15
N TYR A 81 -1.82 -5.41 -4.78
CA TYR A 81 -2.51 -4.15 -4.51
C TYR A 81 -4.00 -4.22 -4.86
N ASN A 82 -4.36 -4.79 -6.01
CA ASN A 82 -5.76 -4.98 -6.40
C ASN A 82 -6.52 -5.89 -5.41
N PHE A 83 -5.84 -6.92 -4.89
CA PHE A 83 -6.39 -7.76 -3.83
C PHE A 83 -6.61 -6.95 -2.55
N MET A 84 -5.63 -6.16 -2.11
CA MET A 84 -5.75 -5.33 -0.91
C MET A 84 -6.92 -4.35 -1.00
N THR A 85 -7.10 -3.63 -2.10
CA THR A 85 -8.21 -2.67 -2.26
C THR A 85 -9.57 -3.35 -2.25
N THR A 86 -9.68 -4.52 -2.89
CA THR A 86 -10.88 -5.37 -2.83
C THR A 86 -11.16 -5.84 -1.40
N HIS A 87 -10.13 -6.29 -0.69
CA HIS A 87 -10.23 -6.79 0.68
C HIS A 87 -10.65 -5.68 1.66
N LEU A 88 -10.10 -4.47 1.51
CA LEU A 88 -10.48 -3.28 2.27
C LEU A 88 -11.94 -2.86 2.05
N THR A 89 -12.42 -2.96 0.82
CA THR A 89 -13.84 -2.71 0.49
C THR A 89 -14.74 -3.71 1.24
N GLN A 90 -14.39 -4.99 1.22
CA GLN A 90 -15.13 -6.03 1.93
C GLN A 90 -15.09 -5.83 3.45
N ALA A 91 -13.93 -5.48 4.00
CA ALA A 91 -13.76 -5.17 5.43
C ALA A 91 -14.74 -4.08 5.89
N THR A 92 -14.91 -3.06 5.05
CA THR A 92 -15.79 -1.92 5.35
C THR A 92 -17.27 -2.28 5.28
N MET A 93 -17.66 -3.12 4.32
CA MET A 93 -19.03 -3.64 4.19
C MET A 93 -19.41 -4.57 5.35
N ARG A 94 -18.46 -5.41 5.79
CA ARG A 94 -18.65 -6.36 6.89
C ARG A 94 -18.43 -5.75 8.27
N ASN A 95 -17.89 -4.53 8.31
CA ASN A 95 -17.38 -3.89 9.51
C ASN A 95 -16.41 -4.80 10.29
N ASP A 96 -15.48 -5.43 9.58
CA ASP A 96 -14.51 -6.40 10.10
C ASP A 96 -13.09 -5.78 10.19
N PRO A 97 -12.62 -5.39 11.40
CA PRO A 97 -11.30 -4.81 11.58
C PRO A 97 -10.15 -5.80 11.32
N GLN A 98 -10.38 -7.11 11.43
CA GLN A 98 -9.32 -8.10 11.21
C GLN A 98 -8.88 -8.09 9.75
N MET A 99 -9.82 -7.99 8.81
CA MET A 99 -9.52 -7.84 7.39
C MET A 99 -8.65 -6.60 7.11
N VAL A 100 -8.86 -5.50 7.85
CA VAL A 100 -8.00 -4.32 7.74
C VAL A 100 -6.60 -4.60 8.27
N ARG A 101 -6.47 -5.35 9.38
CA ARG A 101 -5.17 -5.76 9.94
C ARG A 101 -4.38 -6.66 8.99
N ASP A 102 -5.05 -7.55 8.26
CA ASP A 102 -4.41 -8.42 7.28
C ASP A 102 -3.75 -7.61 6.16
N VAL A 103 -4.43 -6.57 5.67
CA VAL A 103 -3.87 -5.64 4.68
C VAL A 103 -2.71 -4.83 5.26
N ILE A 104 -2.80 -4.39 6.53
CA ILE A 104 -1.69 -3.73 7.22
C ILE A 104 -0.45 -4.63 7.26
N ALA A 105 -0.62 -5.93 7.54
CA ALA A 105 0.49 -6.88 7.56
C ALA A 105 1.17 -6.97 6.18
N CYS A 106 0.39 -7.13 5.09
CA CYS A 106 0.94 -7.14 3.75
C CYS A 106 1.71 -5.85 3.41
N LEU A 107 1.16 -4.68 3.76
CA LEU A 107 1.83 -3.41 3.51
C LEU A 107 3.12 -3.25 4.33
N LYS A 108 3.17 -3.78 5.56
CA LYS A 108 4.39 -3.78 6.38
C LYS A 108 5.48 -4.63 5.75
N ASP A 109 5.16 -5.86 5.37
CA ASP A 109 6.13 -6.78 4.75
C ASP A 109 6.74 -6.18 3.47
N LEU A 110 5.91 -5.56 2.63
CA LEU A 110 6.38 -4.86 1.43
C LEU A 110 7.26 -3.65 1.78
N ASN A 111 6.86 -2.85 2.77
CA ASN A 111 7.60 -1.67 3.19
C ASN A 111 8.98 -2.03 3.78
N GLU A 112 9.09 -3.15 4.49
CA GLU A 112 10.38 -3.67 4.96
C GLU A 112 11.31 -4.00 3.79
N GLY A 113 10.80 -4.65 2.75
CA GLY A 113 11.53 -4.89 1.51
C GLY A 113 12.02 -3.58 0.85
N TRP A 114 11.17 -2.57 0.77
CA TRP A 114 11.54 -1.25 0.24
C TRP A 114 12.60 -0.53 1.08
N LYS A 115 12.48 -0.61 2.41
CA LYS A 115 13.47 -0.04 3.33
C LYS A 115 14.84 -0.66 3.13
N ALA A 116 14.91 -1.99 2.97
CA ALA A 116 16.16 -2.72 2.80
C ALA A 116 16.95 -2.35 1.53
N ILE A 117 16.28 -1.88 0.48
CA ILE A 117 16.91 -1.49 -0.80
C ILE A 117 17.09 0.02 -0.97
N THR A 118 16.50 0.82 -0.06
CA THR A 118 16.61 2.28 -0.01
C THR A 118 17.62 2.75 1.05
N SER A 119 18.14 1.83 1.88
CA SER A 119 19.13 2.14 2.92
C SER A 119 20.54 2.34 2.37
#